data_AF-A0A7C4X6X7-F1
#
_entry.id   AF-A0A7C4X6X7-F1
#
_cell.length_a   1.000
_cell.length_b   1.000
_cell.length_c   1.000
_cell.angle_alpha   90.00
_cell.angle_beta   90.00
_cell.angle_gamma   90.00
#
_symmetry.space_group_name_H-M   'P 1'
#
loop_
_entity.id
_entity.type
_entity.pdbx_description
1 polymer ?
#
loop_
_entity_poly.entity_id
_entity_poly.type
_entity_poly.pdbx_seq_one_letter_code
_entity_poly.pdbx_strand_id
1 'polypeptide(L)' 'RRNQQVLVQINSGALFVSAPGQALDEGKIGDLIRVRRGEKSDERIIYCTIQPDGTVRPHI' A
#
# COMPACT_ATOMS: atom_id res chain seq x y z
N ARG A 1 -1.85 4.85 -9.89
CA ARG A 1 -2.21 6.26 -10.14
C ARG A 1 -2.50 6.95 -8.81
N ARG A 2 -2.40 8.28 -8.73
CA ARG A 2 -2.72 9.04 -7.52
C ARG A 2 -4.21 8.94 -7.20
N ASN A 3 -4.55 8.92 -5.91
CA ASN A 3 -5.87 8.72 -5.33
C ASN A 3 -6.55 7.39 -5.68
N GLN A 4 -5.85 6.48 -6.34
CA GLN A 4 -6.35 5.15 -6.67
C GLN A 4 -6.45 4.30 -5.41
N GLN A 5 -7.51 3.51 -5.29
CA GLN A 5 -7.63 2.48 -4.27
C GLN A 5 -6.65 1.34 -4.58
N VAL A 6 -5.86 0.96 -3.58
CA VAL A 6 -4.84 -0.09 -3.69
C VAL A 6 -5.03 -1.09 -2.55
N LEU A 7 -4.55 -2.32 -2.76
CA LEU A 7 -4.51 -3.34 -1.73
C LEU A 7 -3.10 -3.42 -1.16
N VAL A 8 -2.96 -3.12 0.13
CA VAL A 8 -1.71 -3.31 0.88
C VAL A 8 -1.62 -4.78 1.27
N GLN A 9 -0.52 -5.44 0.95
CA GLN A 9 -0.30 -6.85 1.27
C GLN A 9 1.03 -7.09 2.00
N ILE A 10 0.99 -7.92 3.03
CA ILE A 10 2.16 -8.49 3.70
C ILE A 10 2.03 -10.00 3.59
N ASN A 11 3.04 -10.64 2.98
CA ASN A 11 3.16 -12.08 2.93
C ASN A 11 4.57 -12.47 3.42
N SER A 12 4.64 -13.05 4.63
CA SER A 12 5.88 -13.54 5.22
C SER A 12 5.91 -15.08 5.34
N GLY A 13 5.04 -15.78 4.61
CA GLY A 13 4.87 -17.23 4.68
C GLY A 13 4.09 -17.71 5.91
N ALA A 14 4.41 -17.19 7.09
CA ALA A 14 3.68 -17.48 8.34
C ALA A 14 2.46 -16.56 8.55
N LEU A 15 2.44 -15.41 7.89
CA LEU A 15 1.39 -14.41 8.03
C LEU A 15 1.05 -13.82 6.66
N PHE A 16 -0.25 -13.82 6.36
CA PHE A 16 -0.83 -13.12 5.22
C PHE A 16 -1.82 -12.07 5.72
N VAL A 17 -1.52 -10.79 5.51
CA VAL A 17 -2.42 -9.68 5.84
C VAL A 17 -2.66 -8.86 4.59
N SER A 18 -3.93 -8.57 4.31
CA SER A 18 -4.33 -7.64 3.25
C SER A 18 -5.23 -6.55 3.82
N ALA A 19 -5.05 -5.32 3.35
CA ALA A 19 -5.92 -4.22 3.73
C ALA A 19 -6.07 -3.15 2.64
N PRO A 20 -7.23 -2.50 2.52
CA PRO A 20 -7.43 -1.42 1.56
C PRO A 20 -6.64 -0.17 1.97
N GLY A 21 -6.12 0.56 0.99
CA GLY A 21 -5.50 1.87 1.15
C GLY A 21 -5.71 2.76 -0.07
N GLN A 22 -5.30 4.01 0.02
CA GLN A 22 -5.37 4.97 -1.07
C GLN A 22 -3.97 5.46 -1.42
N ALA A 23 -3.57 5.31 -2.69
CA ALA A 23 -2.30 5.83 -3.18
C ALA A 23 -2.30 7.36 -3.17
N LEU A 24 -1.30 7.98 -2.57
CA LEU A 24 -1.14 9.44 -2.53
C LEU A 24 -0.24 9.95 -3.65
N ASP A 25 0.55 9.07 -4.23
CA ASP A 25 1.51 9.36 -5.30
C ASP A 25 1.18 8.54 -6.56
N GLU A 26 1.74 8.97 -7.68
CA GLU A 26 1.82 8.16 -8.88
C GLU A 26 3.12 7.33 -8.86
N GLY A 27 3.10 6.20 -9.55
CA GLY A 27 4.26 5.32 -9.63
C GLY A 27 4.03 4.15 -10.56
N LYS A 28 5.12 3.46 -10.87
CA LYS A 28 5.18 2.21 -11.63
C LYS A 28 5.70 1.08 -10.72
N ILE A 29 5.64 -0.15 -11.23
CA ILE A 29 6.15 -1.33 -10.53
C ILE A 29 7.57 -1.09 -10.02
N GLY A 30 7.81 -1.39 -8.74
CA GLY A 30 9.08 -1.18 -8.05
C GLY A 30 9.24 0.19 -7.38
N ASP A 31 8.42 1.18 -7.70
CA ASP A 31 8.50 2.49 -7.05
C ASP A 31 8.01 2.44 -5.60
N LEU A 32 8.62 3.26 -4.74
CA LEU A 32 8.16 3.51 -3.39
C LEU A 32 7.17 4.69 -3.41
N ILE A 33 5.92 4.44 -2.99
CA ILE A 33 4.85 5.44 -2.95
C ILE A 33 4.28 5.57 -1.54
N ARG A 34 3.67 6.73 -1.24
CA ARG A 34 2.89 6.91 -0.02
C ARG A 34 1.48 6.37 -0.20
N VAL A 35 1.00 5.66 0.82
CA VAL A 35 -0.33 5.07 0.88
C VAL A 35 -0.99 5.46 2.18
N ARG A 36 -2.23 5.95 2.08
CA ARG A 36 -3.10 6.31 3.20
C ARG A 36 -3.93 5.11 3.60
N ARG A 37 -3.93 4.76 4.89
CA ARG A 37 -4.60 3.59 5.47
C ARG A 37 -5.37 4.00 6.71
N GLY A 38 -6.46 3.30 7.00
CA GLY A 38 -7.35 3.58 8.14
C GLY A 38 -8.45 4.59 7.81
N GLU A 39 -9.35 4.81 8.75
CA GLU A 39 -10.44 5.79 8.64
C GLU A 39 -10.39 6.76 9.83
N LYS A 40 -10.73 8.03 9.56
CA LYS A 40 -10.91 9.09 10.58
C LYS A 40 -9.72 9.21 11.54
N SER A 41 -9.86 8.69 12.76
CA SER A 41 -8.92 8.86 13.87
C SER A 41 -7.68 7.97 13.78
N ASP A 42 -7.74 6.88 13.00
CA ASP A 42 -6.64 5.91 12.83
C ASP A 42 -5.96 6.03 11.46
N GLU A 43 -6.16 7.17 10.78
CA GLU A 43 -5.56 7.42 9.49
C GLU A 43 -4.03 7.53 9.61
N ARG A 44 -3.31 6.71 8.83
CA ARG A 44 -1.85 6.73 8.75
C ARG A 44 -1.38 6.74 7.31
N ILE A 45 -0.28 7.44 7.09
CA ILE A 45 0.47 7.39 5.84
C ILE A 45 1.62 6.40 6.03
N ILE A 46 1.69 5.40 5.16
CA ILE A 46 2.75 4.39 5.13
C ILE A 46 3.44 4.42 3.77
N TYR A 47 4.70 4.01 3.73
CA TYR A 47 5.45 3.86 2.48
C TYR A 47 5.33 2.42 1.99
N CYS A 48 4.98 2.26 0.71
CA CYS A 48 4.81 0.95 0.10
C CYS A 48 5.47 0.88 -1.27
N THR A 49 6.01 -0.30 -1.61
CA THR A 49 6.55 -0.60 -2.94
C THR A 49 5.47 -1.21 -3.82
N ILE A 50 5.29 -0.68 -5.03
CA ILE A 50 4.33 -1.21 -6.01
C ILE A 50 4.79 -2.59 -6.51
N GLN A 51 3.92 -3.58 -6.39
CA GLN A 51 4.16 -4.95 -6.83
C GLN A 51 3.68 -5.18 -8.28
N PRO A 52 4.17 -6.22 -8.98
CA PRO A 52 3.80 -6.51 -10.37
C PRO A 52 2.31 -6.82 -10.59
N ASP A 53 1.62 -7.32 -9.57
CA ASP A 53 0.19 -7.63 -9.58
C ASP A 53 -0.71 -6.39 -9.31
N GLY A 54 -0.11 -5.21 -9.14
CA GLY A 54 -0.80 -3.96 -8.85
C GLY A 54 -1.11 -3.74 -7.36
N THR A 55 -0.74 -4.68 -6.49
CA THR A 55 -0.79 -4.49 -5.03
C THR A 55 0.41 -3.66 -4.56
N VAL A 56 0.42 -3.32 -3.27
CA VAL A 56 1.53 -2.57 -2.67
C VAL A 56 2.03 -3.28 -1.41
N ARG A 57 3.35 -3.40 -1.26
CA ARG A 57 3.97 -4.01 -0.08
C ARG A 57 4.51 -2.93 0.84
N PRO A 58 4.11 -2.86 2.12
CA PRO A 58 4.64 -1.86 3.03
C PRO A 58 6.13 -2.09 3.31
N HIS A 59 6.86 -0.99 3.44
CA HIS A 59 8.22 -0.98 3.96
C HIS A 59 8.11 -0.79 5.48
N ILE A 60 8.24 -1.88 6.23
CA ILE A 60 8.28 -1.92 7.70
C ILE A 60 9.71 -2.08 8.18
#